data_AF-A0A1N6MC26-F1
#
_entry.id   AF-A0A1N6MC26-F1
#
_cell.length_a   1.000
_cell.length_b   1.000
_cell.length_c   1.000
_cell.angle_alpha   90.00
_cell.angle_beta   90.00
_cell.angle_gamma   90.00
#
_symmetry.space_group_name_H-M   'P 1'
#
loop_
_entity.id
_entity.type
_entity.pdbx_description
1 polymer ?
#
loop_
_entity_poly.entity_id
_entity_poly.type
_entity_poly.pdbx_seq_one_letter_code
_entity_poly.pdbx_strand_id
1 'polypeptide(L)'
;SEDPRERDYLKTILHRIYGKFMSFRSFIRRSINNVFYDFIYRTEQHNGVSELLEILGSIINGFAMPLKQEHKDFLRNILIPLHKVKVLSQFHQQLAYCVTQFIDKDQSLGTIVIGGLLKFWPQISSSKELLFINELEEVIEITPAEELLTITQPLFGQVAKSICSLHFQVAERTLFLWNNEIISTFTSENRSTVLPILYPALHKNSKNHWNSTVHSLTFNIIRMFMDMD
;
A
#
# COMPACT_ATOMS: atom_id res chain seq x y z
N SER A 1 -2.41 -6.61 -26.30
CA SER A 1 -1.30 -6.18 -27.16
C SER A 1 -0.01 -6.19 -26.37
N GLU A 2 1.07 -6.71 -26.95
CA GLU A 2 2.42 -6.63 -26.40
C GLU A 2 3.04 -5.24 -26.63
N ASP A 3 2.57 -4.49 -27.64
CA ASP A 3 3.08 -3.16 -27.96
C ASP A 3 2.52 -2.11 -26.97
N PRO A 4 3.38 -1.44 -26.17
CA PRO A 4 2.94 -0.39 -25.25
C PRO A 4 2.29 0.80 -25.96
N ARG A 5 2.65 1.08 -27.22
CA ARG A 5 2.07 2.20 -27.99
C ARG A 5 0.60 1.95 -28.26
N GLU A 6 0.26 0.73 -28.68
CA GLU A 6 -1.14 0.34 -28.88
C GLU A 6 -1.94 0.43 -27.58
N ARG A 7 -1.34 -0.03 -26.46
CA ARG A 7 -2.00 0.05 -25.15
C ARG A 7 -2.24 1.49 -24.71
N ASP A 8 -1.29 2.39 -24.95
CA ASP A 8 -1.45 3.82 -24.62
C ASP A 8 -2.56 4.50 -25.46
N TYR A 9 -2.67 4.16 -26.74
CA TYR A 9 -3.80 4.60 -27.57
C TYR A 9 -5.13 4.02 -27.06
N LEU A 10 -5.19 2.72 -26.78
CA LEU A 10 -6.38 2.07 -26.24
C LEU A 10 -6.80 2.68 -24.91
N LYS A 11 -5.84 3.00 -24.04
CA LYS A 11 -6.05 3.68 -22.77
C LYS A 11 -6.78 5.01 -22.98
N THR A 12 -6.24 5.84 -23.86
CA THR A 12 -6.78 7.16 -24.18
C THR A 12 -8.17 7.06 -24.80
N ILE A 13 -8.38 6.13 -25.72
CA ILE A 13 -9.68 5.91 -26.37
C ILE A 13 -10.72 5.47 -25.34
N LEU A 14 -10.40 4.47 -24.51
CA LEU A 14 -11.31 3.95 -23.50
C LEU A 14 -11.66 5.02 -22.45
N HIS A 15 -10.69 5.81 -22.01
CA HIS A 15 -10.92 6.92 -21.09
C HIS A 15 -11.88 7.96 -21.69
N ARG A 16 -11.67 8.36 -22.95
CA ARG A 16 -12.57 9.30 -23.65
C ARG A 16 -13.98 8.75 -23.81
N ILE A 17 -14.12 7.45 -24.13
CA ILE A 17 -15.43 6.78 -24.22
C ILE A 17 -16.12 6.81 -22.86
N TYR A 18 -15.43 6.46 -21.78
CA TYR A 18 -15.98 6.48 -20.43
C TYR A 18 -16.45 7.89 -20.00
N GLY A 19 -15.65 8.91 -20.31
CA GLY A 19 -15.96 10.31 -20.00
C GLY A 19 -17.19 10.80 -20.75
N LYS A 20 -17.26 10.57 -22.07
CA LYS A 20 -18.29 11.10 -22.97
C LYS A 20 -19.62 10.35 -22.90
N PHE A 21 -19.59 9.02 -22.73
CA PHE A 21 -20.80 8.20 -22.83
C PHE A 21 -21.19 7.61 -21.46
N MET A 22 -22.03 8.35 -20.73
CA MET A 22 -22.47 7.96 -19.39
C MET A 22 -23.17 6.59 -19.33
N SER A 23 -23.91 6.21 -20.38
CA SER A 23 -24.61 4.94 -20.49
C SER A 23 -23.68 3.72 -20.45
N PHE A 24 -22.41 3.86 -20.88
CA PHE A 24 -21.45 2.76 -20.90
C PHE A 24 -20.63 2.64 -19.62
N ARG A 25 -20.72 3.59 -18.67
CA ARG A 25 -19.84 3.61 -17.48
C ARG A 25 -19.97 2.37 -16.60
N SER A 26 -21.20 1.89 -16.39
CA SER A 26 -21.45 0.66 -15.61
C SER A 26 -20.85 -0.56 -16.30
N PHE A 27 -21.08 -0.70 -17.61
CA PHE A 27 -20.54 -1.77 -18.41
C PHE A 27 -19.00 -1.77 -18.41
N ILE A 28 -18.36 -0.63 -18.66
CA ILE A 28 -16.89 -0.51 -18.68
C ILE A 28 -16.29 -0.91 -17.33
N ARG A 29 -16.81 -0.39 -16.22
CA ARG A 29 -16.32 -0.75 -14.87
C ARG A 29 -16.47 -2.24 -14.59
N ARG A 30 -17.60 -2.84 -14.97
CA ARG A 30 -17.83 -4.28 -14.82
C ARG A 30 -16.86 -5.10 -15.68
N SER A 31 -16.62 -4.70 -16.91
CA SER A 31 -15.70 -5.39 -17.82
C SER A 31 -14.26 -5.33 -17.32
N ILE A 32 -13.79 -4.17 -16.86
CA ILE A 32 -12.46 -4.03 -16.25
C ILE A 32 -12.35 -4.90 -14.98
N ASN A 33 -13.39 -4.90 -14.14
CA ASN A 33 -13.45 -5.73 -12.95
C ASN A 33 -13.30 -7.23 -13.29
N ASN A 34 -14.03 -7.72 -14.30
CA ASN A 34 -13.90 -9.11 -14.76
C ASN A 34 -12.46 -9.43 -15.23
N VAL A 35 -11.82 -8.51 -15.97
CA VAL A 35 -10.42 -8.68 -16.41
C VAL A 35 -9.49 -8.82 -15.21
N PHE A 36 -9.63 -7.97 -14.19
CA PHE A 36 -8.82 -8.07 -12.98
C PHE A 36 -9.11 -9.33 -12.18
N TYR A 37 -10.38 -9.75 -12.10
CA TYR A 37 -10.73 -11.00 -11.44
C TYR A 37 -10.05 -12.20 -12.10
N ASP A 38 -10.14 -12.31 -13.43
CA ASP A 38 -9.46 -13.37 -14.18
C ASP A 38 -7.93 -13.27 -14.05
N PHE A 39 -7.38 -12.06 -14.06
CA PHE A 39 -5.94 -11.84 -13.86
C PHE A 39 -5.45 -12.30 -12.48
N ILE A 40 -6.16 -11.95 -11.40
CA ILE A 40 -5.76 -12.27 -10.01
C ILE A 40 -5.89 -13.77 -9.73
N TYR A 41 -6.98 -14.40 -10.21
CA TYR A 41 -7.37 -15.74 -9.75
C TYR A 41 -7.12 -16.85 -10.78
N ARG A 42 -6.86 -16.53 -12.05
CA ARG A 42 -6.71 -17.54 -13.11
C ARG A 42 -5.38 -17.47 -13.83
N THR A 43 -5.06 -16.33 -14.44
CA THR A 43 -3.97 -16.29 -15.42
C THR A 43 -2.66 -15.73 -14.87
N GLU A 44 -2.72 -14.75 -13.97
CA GLU A 44 -1.59 -13.86 -13.61
C GLU A 44 -0.84 -13.29 -14.84
N GLN A 45 -1.49 -13.25 -16.00
CA GLN A 45 -0.91 -12.76 -17.26
C GLN A 45 -1.88 -11.81 -17.94
N HIS A 46 -1.51 -10.53 -17.96
CA HIS A 46 -2.21 -9.49 -18.72
C HIS A 46 -1.31 -8.25 -18.87
N ASN A 47 -0.97 -7.88 -20.11
CA ASN A 47 -0.01 -6.79 -20.37
C ASN A 47 -0.58 -5.37 -20.17
N GLY A 48 -1.90 -5.24 -20.01
CA GLY A 48 -2.60 -3.96 -19.93
C GLY A 48 -3.06 -3.54 -18.52
N VAL A 49 -2.57 -4.18 -17.46
CA VAL A 49 -3.06 -3.91 -16.09
C VAL A 49 -2.73 -2.48 -15.66
N SER A 50 -1.52 -2.00 -15.96
CA SER A 50 -1.08 -0.64 -15.64
C SER A 50 -2.00 0.41 -16.28
N GLU A 51 -2.25 0.28 -17.59
CA GLU A 51 -3.06 1.23 -18.35
C GLU A 51 -4.54 1.22 -17.89
N LEU A 52 -5.07 0.06 -17.51
CA LEU A 52 -6.41 -0.04 -16.93
C LEU A 52 -6.50 0.63 -15.55
N LEU A 53 -5.46 0.49 -14.71
CA LEU A 53 -5.38 1.16 -13.42
C LEU A 53 -5.26 2.67 -13.58
N GLU A 54 -4.52 3.18 -14.56
CA GLU A 54 -4.46 4.63 -14.83
C GLU A 54 -5.84 5.23 -15.15
N ILE A 55 -6.64 4.53 -15.97
CA ILE A 55 -8.02 4.94 -16.25
C ILE A 55 -8.83 4.92 -14.95
N LEU A 56 -8.72 3.84 -14.17
CA LEU A 56 -9.46 3.70 -12.93
C LEU A 56 -9.10 4.76 -11.91
N GLY A 57 -7.83 5.16 -11.79
CA GLY A 57 -7.42 6.25 -10.91
C GLY A 57 -8.18 7.54 -11.22
N SER A 58 -8.29 7.90 -12.51
CA SER A 58 -9.10 9.05 -12.94
C SER A 58 -10.59 8.87 -12.65
N ILE A 59 -11.13 7.65 -12.85
CA ILE A 59 -12.53 7.33 -12.55
C ILE A 59 -12.83 7.46 -11.05
N ILE A 60 -11.96 6.93 -10.19
CA ILE A 60 -12.10 6.92 -8.73
C ILE A 60 -12.07 8.36 -8.19
N ASN A 61 -11.14 9.18 -8.70
CA ASN A 61 -11.10 10.60 -8.35
C ASN A 61 -12.42 11.32 -8.69
N GLY A 62 -13.10 10.89 -9.76
CA GLY A 62 -14.41 11.41 -10.16
C GLY A 62 -15.62 10.83 -9.41
N PHE A 63 -15.45 9.93 -8.43
CA PHE A 63 -16.58 9.38 -7.69
C PHE A 63 -17.28 10.43 -6.82
N ALA A 64 -18.61 10.36 -6.81
CA ALA A 64 -19.44 11.17 -5.94
C ALA A 64 -19.39 10.64 -4.51
N MET A 65 -19.45 11.56 -3.55
CA MET A 65 -19.54 11.26 -2.13
C MET A 65 -21.01 11.31 -1.67
N PRO A 66 -21.46 10.37 -0.82
CA PRO A 66 -20.72 9.23 -0.27
C PRO A 66 -20.47 8.12 -1.31
N LEU A 67 -19.36 7.39 -1.14
CA LEU A 67 -19.02 6.26 -2.01
C LEU A 67 -20.12 5.20 -2.00
N LYS A 68 -20.42 4.65 -3.18
CA LYS A 68 -21.39 3.55 -3.31
C LYS A 68 -20.78 2.24 -2.80
N GLN A 69 -21.63 1.35 -2.30
CA GLN A 69 -21.19 0.03 -1.84
C GLN A 69 -20.42 -0.75 -2.91
N GLU A 70 -20.86 -0.68 -4.18
CA GLU A 70 -20.14 -1.30 -5.30
C GLU A 70 -18.68 -0.82 -5.44
N HIS A 71 -18.37 0.43 -5.06
CA HIS A 71 -17.01 0.96 -5.12
C HIS A 71 -16.17 0.46 -3.95
N LYS A 72 -16.77 0.38 -2.76
CA LYS A 72 -16.13 -0.20 -1.57
C LYS A 72 -15.82 -1.69 -1.78
N ASP A 73 -16.74 -2.41 -2.40
CA ASP A 73 -16.54 -3.82 -2.77
C ASP A 73 -15.44 -3.97 -3.82
N PHE A 74 -15.34 -3.04 -4.77
CA PHE A 74 -14.26 -3.04 -5.76
C PHE A 74 -12.88 -2.85 -5.11
N LEU A 75 -12.75 -1.91 -4.16
CA LEU A 75 -11.51 -1.75 -3.37
C LEU A 75 -11.14 -3.05 -2.64
N ARG A 76 -12.10 -3.62 -1.90
CA ARG A 76 -11.88 -4.81 -1.05
C ARG A 76 -11.59 -6.08 -1.83
N ASN A 77 -12.31 -6.32 -2.92
CA ASN A 77 -12.29 -7.60 -3.63
C ASN A 77 -11.36 -7.61 -4.84
N ILE A 78 -10.93 -6.44 -5.33
CA ILE A 78 -10.11 -6.33 -6.54
C ILE A 78 -8.82 -5.57 -6.28
N LEU A 79 -8.87 -4.29 -5.87
CA LEU A 79 -7.64 -3.49 -5.72
C LEU A 79 -6.72 -4.05 -4.64
N ILE A 80 -7.25 -4.36 -3.46
CA ILE A 80 -6.45 -4.96 -2.39
C ILE A 80 -5.86 -6.32 -2.83
N PRO A 81 -6.64 -7.28 -3.39
CA PRO A 81 -6.08 -8.54 -3.90
C PRO A 81 -5.11 -8.43 -5.08
N LEU A 82 -5.11 -7.35 -5.87
CA LEU A 82 -4.09 -7.14 -6.92
C LEU A 82 -2.67 -7.13 -6.35
N HIS A 83 -2.48 -6.74 -5.08
CA HIS A 83 -1.18 -6.80 -4.42
C HIS A 83 -0.66 -8.23 -4.27
N LYS A 84 -1.49 -9.27 -4.41
CA LYS A 84 -1.07 -10.67 -4.28
C LYS A 84 -0.21 -11.15 -5.45
N VAL A 85 -0.43 -10.67 -6.67
CA VAL A 85 0.20 -11.26 -7.86
C VAL A 85 1.73 -11.07 -7.89
N LYS A 86 2.43 -11.95 -8.62
CA LYS A 86 3.90 -11.94 -8.67
C LYS A 86 4.48 -10.72 -9.38
N VAL A 87 3.83 -10.27 -10.44
CA VAL A 87 4.28 -9.18 -11.33
C VAL A 87 3.86 -7.78 -10.85
N LEU A 88 3.60 -7.61 -9.54
CA LEU A 88 3.11 -6.36 -8.96
C LEU A 88 3.97 -5.13 -9.34
N SER A 89 5.29 -5.29 -9.40
CA SER A 89 6.21 -4.19 -9.72
C SER A 89 5.93 -3.50 -11.05
N GLN A 90 5.25 -4.16 -11.99
CA GLN A 90 4.92 -3.59 -13.30
C GLN A 90 3.81 -2.54 -13.26
N PHE A 91 2.98 -2.54 -12.21
CA PHE A 91 1.81 -1.65 -12.12
C PHE A 91 1.55 -1.12 -10.70
N HIS A 92 2.50 -1.33 -9.78
CA HIS A 92 2.36 -0.97 -8.36
C HIS A 92 2.03 0.51 -8.17
N GLN A 93 2.72 1.41 -8.87
CA GLN A 93 2.50 2.85 -8.72
C GLN A 93 1.06 3.26 -9.09
N GLN A 94 0.53 2.67 -10.16
CA GLN A 94 -0.84 2.92 -10.61
C GLN A 94 -1.87 2.33 -9.63
N LEU A 95 -1.55 1.19 -9.01
CA LEU A 95 -2.38 0.56 -8.00
C LEU A 95 -2.41 1.38 -6.71
N ALA A 96 -1.23 1.75 -6.18
CA ALA A 96 -1.09 2.59 -5.00
C ALA A 96 -1.83 3.93 -5.19
N TYR A 97 -1.72 4.55 -6.37
CA TYR A 97 -2.51 5.74 -6.72
C TYR A 97 -4.02 5.49 -6.64
N CYS A 98 -4.52 4.36 -7.17
CA CYS A 98 -5.95 4.04 -7.04
C CYS A 98 -6.38 3.87 -5.57
N VAL A 99 -5.54 3.25 -4.75
CA VAL A 99 -5.78 3.01 -3.33
C VAL A 99 -5.83 4.32 -2.55
N THR A 100 -4.85 5.22 -2.74
CA THR A 100 -4.83 6.53 -2.08
C THR A 100 -6.02 7.38 -2.49
N GLN A 101 -6.40 7.37 -3.78
CA GLN A 101 -7.62 8.05 -4.25
C GLN A 101 -8.90 7.53 -3.58
N PHE A 102 -8.96 6.26 -3.18
CA PHE A 102 -10.10 5.75 -2.41
C PHE A 102 -10.12 6.29 -0.97
N ILE A 103 -8.96 6.37 -0.33
CA ILE A 103 -8.83 6.85 1.06
C ILE A 103 -9.08 8.36 1.12
N ASP A 104 -8.62 9.13 0.13
CA ASP A 104 -8.94 10.57 -0.02
C ASP A 104 -10.45 10.82 -0.07
N LYS A 105 -11.23 9.88 -0.63
CA LYS A 105 -12.69 9.96 -0.66
C LYS A 105 -13.29 9.56 0.68
N ASP A 106 -12.85 8.44 1.26
CA ASP A 106 -13.38 7.94 2.52
C ASP A 106 -12.24 7.42 3.40
N GLN A 107 -11.83 8.24 4.36
CA GLN A 107 -10.67 7.98 5.23
C GLN A 107 -10.83 6.72 6.11
N SER A 108 -12.07 6.29 6.39
CA SER A 108 -12.33 5.03 7.10
C SER A 108 -11.86 3.79 6.32
N LEU A 109 -11.58 3.93 5.03
CA LEU A 109 -11.03 2.86 4.20
C LEU A 109 -9.55 2.58 4.45
N GLY A 110 -8.82 3.50 5.11
CA GLY A 110 -7.39 3.34 5.39
C GLY A 110 -7.09 2.07 6.20
N THR A 111 -7.85 1.80 7.26
CA THR A 111 -7.70 0.59 8.09
C THR A 111 -7.95 -0.70 7.32
N ILE A 112 -8.91 -0.67 6.41
CA ILE A 112 -9.25 -1.81 5.54
C ILE A 112 -8.12 -2.09 4.55
N VAL A 113 -7.54 -1.03 3.97
CA VAL A 113 -6.38 -1.13 3.06
C VAL A 113 -5.17 -1.68 3.80
N ILE A 114 -4.80 -1.08 4.94
CA ILE A 114 -3.65 -1.54 5.74
C ILE A 114 -3.83 -2.99 6.16
N GLY A 115 -5.01 -3.36 6.69
CA GLY A 115 -5.30 -4.76 7.03
C GLY A 115 -5.18 -5.72 5.84
N GLY A 116 -5.55 -5.26 4.63
CA GLY A 116 -5.38 -5.97 3.38
C GLY A 116 -3.90 -6.16 2.98
N LEU A 117 -3.10 -5.10 3.06
CA LEU A 117 -1.66 -5.14 2.81
C LEU A 117 -0.95 -6.08 3.79
N LEU A 118 -1.26 -5.98 5.09
CA LEU A 118 -0.73 -6.87 6.12
C LEU A 118 -1.09 -8.33 5.88
N LYS A 119 -2.32 -8.61 5.41
CA LYS A 119 -2.77 -9.97 5.05
C LYS A 119 -1.98 -10.55 3.88
N PHE A 120 -1.60 -9.73 2.90
CA PHE A 120 -0.87 -10.16 1.70
C PHE A 120 0.63 -9.84 1.75
N TRP A 121 1.16 -9.57 2.94
CA TRP A 121 2.55 -9.15 3.12
C TRP A 121 3.54 -10.14 2.48
N PRO A 122 4.46 -9.69 1.59
CA PRO A 122 5.37 -10.58 0.90
C PRO A 122 6.35 -11.26 1.86
N GLN A 123 6.46 -12.59 1.78
CA GLN A 123 7.40 -13.37 2.60
C GLN A 123 8.63 -13.87 1.83
N ILE A 124 8.54 -13.93 0.50
CA ILE A 124 9.54 -14.57 -0.38
C ILE A 124 10.24 -13.60 -1.33
N SER A 125 9.79 -12.35 -1.41
CA SER A 125 10.33 -11.36 -2.35
C SER A 125 10.58 -10.04 -1.63
N SER A 126 11.87 -9.76 -1.37
CA SER A 126 12.29 -8.50 -0.73
C SER A 126 11.98 -7.29 -1.59
N SER A 127 12.09 -7.40 -2.93
CA SER A 127 11.69 -6.32 -3.84
C SER A 127 10.21 -5.97 -3.71
N LYS A 128 9.34 -6.98 -3.52
CA LYS A 128 7.91 -6.75 -3.32
C LYS A 128 7.61 -6.24 -1.91
N GLU A 129 8.33 -6.71 -0.89
CA GLU A 129 8.23 -6.19 0.47
C GLU A 129 8.58 -4.70 0.54
N LEU A 130 9.60 -4.26 -0.21
CA LEU A 130 9.93 -2.83 -0.35
C LEU A 130 8.77 -2.01 -0.94
N LEU A 131 8.10 -2.54 -1.97
CA LEU A 131 6.92 -1.88 -2.54
C LEU A 131 5.80 -1.73 -1.50
N PHE A 132 5.53 -2.78 -0.73
CA PHE A 132 4.54 -2.75 0.35
C PHE A 132 4.90 -1.75 1.45
N ILE A 133 6.17 -1.65 1.84
CA ILE A 133 6.61 -0.67 2.86
C ILE A 133 6.41 0.76 2.35
N ASN A 134 6.71 1.02 1.06
CA ASN A 134 6.48 2.33 0.46
C ASN A 134 5.00 2.70 0.46
N GLU A 135 4.14 1.81 -0.03
CA GLU A 135 2.69 2.05 -0.06
C GLU A 135 2.10 2.15 1.36
N LEU A 136 2.60 1.34 2.30
CA LEU A 136 2.17 1.40 3.69
C LEU A 136 2.45 2.78 4.31
N GLU A 137 3.61 3.38 4.03
CA GLU A 137 3.92 4.74 4.49
C GLU A 137 2.90 5.75 3.94
N GLU A 138 2.67 5.75 2.63
CA GLU A 138 1.72 6.66 1.98
C GLU A 138 0.30 6.50 2.55
N VAL A 139 -0.14 5.25 2.78
CA VAL A 139 -1.46 4.95 3.33
C VAL A 139 -1.57 5.37 4.79
N ILE A 140 -0.54 5.19 5.61
CA ILE A 140 -0.52 5.66 7.00
C ILE A 140 -0.63 7.19 7.05
N GLU A 141 0.07 7.89 6.16
CA GLU A 141 0.10 9.35 6.11
C GLU A 141 -1.30 9.97 5.93
N ILE A 142 -2.14 9.34 5.13
CA ILE A 142 -3.50 9.81 4.82
C ILE A 142 -4.60 9.16 5.67
N THR A 143 -4.24 8.24 6.59
CA THR A 143 -5.20 7.58 7.48
C THR A 143 -5.25 8.32 8.83
N PRO A 144 -6.44 8.72 9.32
CA PRO A 144 -6.58 9.37 10.62
C PRO A 144 -6.04 8.51 11.77
N ALA A 145 -5.46 9.16 12.79
CA ALA A 145 -4.90 8.48 13.96
C ALA A 145 -5.94 7.58 14.65
N GLU A 146 -7.19 8.03 14.81
CA GLU A 146 -8.28 7.26 15.44
C GLU A 146 -8.53 5.91 14.75
N GLU A 147 -8.47 5.92 13.41
CA GLU A 147 -8.61 4.71 12.60
C GLU A 147 -7.38 3.81 12.78
N LEU A 148 -6.16 4.37 12.74
CA LEU A 148 -4.91 3.62 12.95
C LEU A 148 -4.86 2.91 14.31
N LEU A 149 -5.42 3.50 15.37
CA LEU A 149 -5.47 2.89 16.71
C LEU A 149 -6.10 1.50 16.71
N THR A 150 -7.07 1.26 15.82
CA THR A 150 -7.78 -0.03 15.72
C THR A 150 -6.89 -1.16 15.18
N ILE A 151 -5.79 -0.82 14.51
CA ILE A 151 -4.86 -1.74 13.84
C ILE A 151 -3.40 -1.57 14.28
N THR A 152 -3.12 -0.76 15.30
CA THR A 152 -1.76 -0.49 15.81
C THR A 152 -0.99 -1.78 16.07
N GLN A 153 -1.60 -2.74 16.76
CA GLN A 153 -0.90 -3.98 17.14
C GLN A 153 -0.49 -4.85 15.94
N PRO A 154 -1.38 -5.21 14.99
CA PRO A 154 -0.96 -5.94 13.80
C PRO A 154 -0.02 -5.13 12.90
N LEU A 155 -0.21 -3.81 12.78
CA LEU A 155 0.64 -2.93 11.98
C LEU A 155 2.09 -2.92 12.49
N PHE A 156 2.29 -2.50 13.73
CA PHE A 156 3.64 -2.40 14.29
C PHE A 156 4.26 -3.77 14.58
N GLY A 157 3.44 -4.81 14.75
CA GLY A 157 3.91 -6.20 14.77
C GLY A 157 4.54 -6.63 13.45
N GLN A 158 4.02 -6.17 12.31
CA GLN A 158 4.63 -6.43 11.01
C GLN A 158 5.87 -5.54 10.78
N VAL A 159 5.81 -4.26 11.14
CA VAL A 159 6.97 -3.34 11.09
C VAL A 159 8.13 -3.90 11.90
N ALA A 160 7.89 -4.42 13.10
CA ALA A 160 8.91 -5.07 13.94
C ALA A 160 9.61 -6.25 13.24
N LYS A 161 8.85 -7.06 12.49
CA LYS A 161 9.41 -8.18 11.70
C LYS A 161 10.29 -7.66 10.56
N SER A 162 9.84 -6.64 9.84
CA SER A 162 10.59 -6.07 8.71
C SER A 162 11.85 -5.31 9.17
N ILE A 163 11.85 -4.68 10.36
CA ILE A 163 13.07 -4.16 11.02
C ILE A 163 14.09 -5.29 11.25
N CYS A 164 13.63 -6.47 11.65
CA CYS A 164 14.48 -7.65 11.87
C CYS A 164 14.86 -8.41 10.59
N SER A 165 14.50 -7.90 9.41
CA SER A 165 14.83 -8.56 8.15
C SER A 165 16.34 -8.67 7.97
N LEU A 166 16.83 -9.82 7.50
CA LEU A 166 18.25 -9.99 7.16
C LEU A 166 18.61 -9.26 5.85
N HIS A 167 17.60 -8.91 5.04
CA HIS A 167 17.78 -8.16 3.82
C HIS A 167 17.90 -6.68 4.14
N PHE A 168 19.12 -6.13 4.03
CA PHE A 168 19.42 -4.78 4.52
C PHE A 168 18.49 -3.70 3.96
N GLN A 169 18.12 -3.75 2.66
CA GLN A 169 17.23 -2.73 2.07
C GLN A 169 15.85 -2.71 2.74
N VAL A 170 15.34 -3.88 3.15
CA VAL A 170 14.02 -3.98 3.80
C VAL A 170 14.11 -3.38 5.20
N ALA A 171 15.13 -3.78 5.98
CA ALA A 171 15.34 -3.26 7.32
C ALA A 171 15.58 -1.74 7.29
N GLU A 172 16.48 -1.28 6.44
CA GLU A 172 16.79 0.14 6.21
C GLU A 172 15.53 0.92 5.84
N ARG A 173 14.78 0.48 4.83
CA ARG A 173 13.57 1.18 4.39
C ARG A 173 12.48 1.23 5.46
N THR A 174 12.35 0.16 6.26
CA THR A 174 11.41 0.10 7.38
C THR A 174 11.82 1.06 8.50
N LEU A 175 13.13 1.14 8.81
CA LEU A 175 13.65 2.11 9.79
C LEU A 175 13.46 3.56 9.32
N PHE A 176 13.55 3.81 8.00
CA PHE A 176 13.28 5.12 7.42
C PHE A 176 11.85 5.63 7.59
N LEU A 177 10.88 4.78 7.97
CA LEU A 177 9.51 5.22 8.29
C LEU A 177 9.49 6.31 9.38
N TRP A 178 10.47 6.33 10.29
CA TRP A 178 10.57 7.34 11.34
C TRP A 178 11.05 8.72 10.88
N ASN A 179 11.47 8.86 9.62
CA ASN A 179 11.69 10.18 9.02
C ASN A 179 10.38 10.87 8.64
N ASN A 180 9.27 10.12 8.56
CA ASN A 180 7.95 10.67 8.32
C ASN A 180 7.40 11.25 9.62
N GLU A 181 7.11 12.55 9.63
CA GLU A 181 6.65 13.27 10.83
C GLU A 181 5.32 12.72 11.37
N ILE A 182 4.42 12.26 10.49
CA ILE A 182 3.12 11.70 10.89
C ILE A 182 3.32 10.37 11.61
N ILE A 183 4.16 9.48 11.07
CA ILE A 183 4.49 8.22 11.73
C ILE A 183 5.23 8.47 13.05
N SER A 184 6.22 9.36 13.05
CA SER A 184 6.98 9.70 14.26
C SER A 184 6.06 10.23 15.36
N THR A 185 5.18 11.19 15.03
CA THR A 185 4.20 11.77 15.97
C THR A 185 3.23 10.72 16.49
N PHE A 186 2.65 9.91 15.60
CA PHE A 186 1.74 8.82 15.99
C PHE A 186 2.42 7.83 16.96
N THR A 187 3.67 7.44 16.68
CA THR A 187 4.43 6.51 17.54
C THR A 187 4.78 7.13 18.90
N SER A 188 4.98 8.44 18.96
CA SER A 188 5.22 9.18 20.21
C SER A 188 3.95 9.23 21.07
N GLU A 189 2.83 9.64 20.48
CA GLU A 189 1.53 9.74 21.19
C GLU A 189 1.04 8.39 21.69
N ASN A 190 1.38 7.30 20.99
CA ASN A 190 0.94 5.93 21.29
C ASN A 190 2.06 5.04 21.83
N ARG A 191 3.13 5.64 22.36
CA ARG A 191 4.34 4.97 22.85
C ARG A 191 4.05 3.78 23.77
N SER A 192 3.11 3.92 24.69
CA SER A 192 2.75 2.87 25.67
C SER A 192 2.33 1.55 25.01
N THR A 193 1.78 1.60 23.80
CA THR A 193 1.36 0.42 23.03
C THR A 193 2.38 0.03 21.96
N VAL A 194 2.99 1.01 21.29
CA VAL A 194 3.89 0.79 20.16
C VAL A 194 5.29 0.36 20.60
N LEU A 195 5.86 1.00 21.62
CA LEU A 195 7.25 0.74 22.05
C LEU A 195 7.46 -0.71 22.52
N PRO A 196 6.58 -1.34 23.32
CA PRO A 196 6.74 -2.74 23.71
C PRO A 196 6.80 -3.72 22.52
N ILE A 197 6.19 -3.36 21.38
CA ILE A 197 6.18 -4.17 20.16
C ILE A 197 7.51 -4.00 19.41
N LEU A 198 8.00 -2.77 19.30
CA LEU A 198 9.18 -2.45 18.50
C LEU A 198 10.50 -2.66 19.23
N TYR A 199 10.54 -2.41 20.54
CA TYR A 199 11.77 -2.47 21.32
C TYR A 199 12.51 -3.81 21.22
N PRO A 200 11.85 -4.99 21.28
CA PRO A 200 12.53 -6.27 21.08
C PRO A 200 13.22 -6.38 19.72
N ALA A 201 12.59 -5.85 18.66
CA ALA A 201 13.16 -5.84 17.31
C ALA A 201 14.35 -4.88 17.21
N LEU A 202 14.21 -3.64 17.69
CA LEU A 202 15.28 -2.64 17.70
C LEU A 202 16.49 -3.12 18.52
N HIS A 203 16.27 -3.66 19.72
CA HIS A 203 17.33 -4.17 20.58
C HIS A 203 18.04 -5.40 19.98
N LYS A 204 17.31 -6.29 19.30
CA LYS A 204 17.94 -7.41 18.57
C LYS A 204 18.80 -6.89 17.43
N ASN A 205 18.31 -5.89 16.69
CA ASN A 205 18.98 -5.34 15.52
C ASN A 205 20.28 -4.62 15.92
N SER A 206 20.25 -3.80 16.97
CA SER A 206 21.41 -3.03 17.45
C SER A 206 22.57 -3.91 17.91
N LYS A 207 22.29 -5.14 18.37
CA LYS A 207 23.34 -6.09 18.79
C LYS A 207 23.86 -6.95 17.63
N ASN A 208 22.99 -7.34 16.70
CA ASN A 208 23.26 -8.50 15.85
C ASN A 208 23.18 -8.22 14.34
N HIS A 209 22.64 -7.07 13.88
CA HIS A 209 22.57 -6.82 12.45
C HIS A 209 23.98 -6.67 11.84
N TRP A 210 24.19 -7.21 10.65
CA TRP A 210 25.51 -7.22 10.02
C TRP A 210 25.84 -5.92 9.29
N ASN A 211 24.82 -5.16 8.88
CA ASN A 211 24.96 -3.92 8.12
C ASN A 211 25.07 -2.70 9.06
N SER A 212 26.12 -1.90 8.87
CA SER A 212 26.43 -0.72 9.69
C SER A 212 25.41 0.42 9.56
N THR A 213 24.83 0.63 8.37
CA THR A 213 23.83 1.68 8.16
C THR A 213 22.55 1.35 8.93
N VAL A 214 22.11 0.10 8.85
CA VAL A 214 20.94 -0.40 9.61
C VAL A 214 21.19 -0.29 11.12
N HIS A 215 22.41 -0.55 11.60
CA HIS A 215 22.79 -0.29 12.99
C HIS A 215 22.63 1.19 13.37
N SER A 216 23.22 2.10 12.61
CA SER A 216 23.13 3.54 12.87
C SER A 216 21.69 4.03 12.90
N LEU A 217 20.86 3.62 11.94
CA LEU A 217 19.42 3.94 11.91
C LEU A 217 18.68 3.38 13.12
N THR A 218 18.98 2.14 13.52
CA THR A 218 18.39 1.53 14.72
C THR A 218 18.72 2.33 15.98
N PHE A 219 19.98 2.74 16.16
CA PHE A 219 20.38 3.56 17.30
C PHE A 219 19.71 4.93 17.29
N ASN A 220 19.56 5.57 16.13
CA ASN A 220 18.85 6.84 16.00
C ASN A 220 17.40 6.72 16.48
N ILE A 221 16.68 5.67 16.07
CA ILE A 221 15.28 5.45 16.49
C ILE A 221 15.18 5.12 17.97
N ILE A 222 16.09 4.30 18.52
CA ILE A 222 16.15 4.05 19.96
C ILE A 222 16.35 5.36 20.73
N ARG A 223 17.26 6.22 20.25
CA ARG A 223 17.50 7.54 20.85
C ARG A 223 16.29 8.46 20.75
N MET A 224 15.62 8.51 19.60
CA MET A 224 14.37 9.26 19.45
C MET A 224 13.33 8.81 20.48
N PHE A 225 13.18 7.50 20.69
CA PHE A 225 12.30 7.00 21.75
C PHE A 225 12.80 7.36 23.16
N MET A 226 14.10 7.42 23.43
CA MET A 226 14.60 7.84 24.76
C MET A 226 14.38 9.34 25.03
N ASP A 227 14.57 10.18 24.01
CA ASP A 227 14.44 11.64 24.13
C ASP A 227 12.96 12.10 24.25
N MET A 228 11.99 11.19 24.06
CA MET A 228 10.56 11.42 24.25
C MET A 228 10.09 11.21 25.70
N ASP A 229 10.99 10.78 26.61
CA ASP A 229 10.73 10.73 28.07
C ASP A 229 11.03 12.09 28.74
#